data_AF-A0A963I734-F1
#
_entry.id   AF-A0A963I734-F1
#
_cell.length_a   1.000
_cell.length_b   1.000
_cell.length_c   1.000
_cell.angle_alpha   90.00
_cell.angle_beta   90.00
_cell.angle_gamma   90.00
#
_symmetry.space_group_name_H-M   'P 1'
#
loop_
_entity.id
_entity.type
_entity.pdbx_description
1 polymer ?
#
loop_
_entity_poly.entity_id
_entity_poly.type
_entity_poly.pdbx_seq_one_letter_code
_entity_poly.pdbx_strand_id
1 'polypeptide(L)'
;SEFKHLEYYYFHNCVYDHVWKDSRLRHSERTPTMDVIHTYGTDYKLIFVGDATMSPYEILHQRGAIDYMNEEPGAVWLRRLLAAYPAAAWLNPEPQRLWEYRQSIALIRDIISPDRMYPLTLAGLTEAVAALSRKK
;
A
#
# COMPACT_ATOMS: atom_id res chain seq x y z
N SER A 1 -17.89 10.88 12.07
CA SER A 1 -18.06 9.93 10.97
C SER A 1 -17.67 8.57 11.48
N GLU A 2 -18.60 7.63 11.62
CA GLU A 2 -18.28 6.25 12.01
C GLU A 2 -17.77 5.46 10.79
N PHE A 3 -16.88 4.49 11.03
CA PHE A 3 -16.51 3.50 10.01
C PHE A 3 -17.72 2.61 9.71
N LYS A 4 -18.37 2.82 8.55
CA LYS A 4 -19.49 1.96 8.14
C LYS A 4 -19.02 0.62 7.58
N HIS A 5 -17.93 0.62 6.81
CA HIS A 5 -17.43 -0.56 6.10
C HIS A 5 -15.89 -0.57 6.14
N LEU A 6 -15.31 -1.73 6.43
CA LEU A 6 -13.87 -1.99 6.38
C LEU A 6 -13.64 -3.24 5.55
N GLU A 7 -12.95 -3.07 4.44
CA GLU A 7 -12.50 -4.15 3.58
C GLU A 7 -10.97 -4.20 3.63
N TYR A 8 -10.43 -5.38 3.90
CA TYR A 8 -8.99 -5.58 3.99
C TYR A 8 -8.54 -6.68 3.02
N TYR A 9 -7.27 -6.56 2.63
CA TYR A 9 -6.57 -7.49 1.78
C TYR A 9 -5.10 -7.58 2.19
N TYR A 10 -4.49 -8.72 1.95
CA TYR A 10 -3.07 -8.99 2.11
C TYR A 10 -2.36 -8.91 0.76
N PHE A 11 -1.08 -8.56 0.78
CA PHE A 11 -0.17 -8.56 -0.37
C PHE A 11 1.23 -8.98 0.09
N HIS A 12 2.08 -9.41 -0.84
CA HIS A 12 3.46 -9.80 -0.54
C HIS A 12 4.43 -8.72 -1.04
N ASN A 13 5.16 -8.08 -0.11
CA ASN A 13 6.10 -6.98 -0.33
C ASN A 13 5.48 -5.71 -0.94
N CYS A 14 5.02 -5.76 -2.18
CA CYS A 14 4.34 -4.67 -2.88
C CYS A 14 2.97 -5.12 -3.41
N VAL A 15 2.10 -4.15 -3.72
CA VAL A 15 0.84 -4.46 -4.41
C VAL A 15 1.08 -4.53 -5.91
N TYR A 16 0.54 -5.58 -6.52
CA TYR A 16 0.71 -5.91 -7.94
C TYR A 16 -0.65 -6.21 -8.57
N ASP A 17 -0.71 -7.18 -9.48
CA ASP A 17 -1.90 -7.67 -10.17
C ASP A 17 -2.91 -8.39 -9.27
N HIS A 18 -2.51 -8.90 -8.11
CA HIS A 18 -3.41 -9.61 -7.20
C HIS A 18 -3.20 -9.23 -5.72
N VAL A 19 -4.28 -9.35 -4.96
CA VAL A 19 -4.32 -9.28 -3.50
C VAL A 19 -5.11 -10.46 -2.92
N TRP A 20 -5.03 -10.71 -1.61
CA TRP A 20 -5.61 -11.90 -0.96
C TRP A 20 -6.51 -11.54 0.23
N LYS A 21 -7.53 -12.36 0.51
CA LYS A 21 -8.34 -12.23 1.74
C LYS A 21 -7.77 -13.02 2.93
N ASP A 22 -6.98 -14.06 2.69
CA ASP A 22 -6.25 -14.83 3.72
C ASP A 22 -4.75 -14.49 3.70
N SER A 23 -4.19 -14.22 4.87
CA SER A 23 -2.75 -14.07 5.14
C SER A 23 -1.86 -15.23 4.69
N ARG A 24 -2.43 -16.41 4.42
CA ARG A 24 -1.73 -17.57 3.85
C ARG A 24 -1.37 -17.41 2.37
N LEU A 25 -1.85 -16.34 1.72
CA LEU A 25 -1.53 -15.96 0.33
C LEU A 25 -1.71 -17.10 -0.68
N ARG A 26 -2.72 -17.96 -0.47
CA ARG A 26 -2.95 -19.15 -1.31
C ARG A 26 -3.19 -18.74 -2.76
N HIS A 27 -2.53 -19.43 -3.69
CA HIS A 27 -2.68 -19.15 -5.13
C HIS A 27 -4.12 -19.29 -5.64
N SER A 28 -4.93 -20.15 -5.01
CA SER A 28 -6.32 -20.41 -5.37
C SER A 28 -7.30 -19.29 -4.97
N GLU A 29 -6.89 -18.35 -4.13
CA GLU A 29 -7.77 -17.33 -3.52
C GLU A 29 -7.21 -15.92 -3.75
N ARG A 30 -6.93 -15.61 -5.03
CA ARG A 30 -6.44 -14.30 -5.49
C ARG A 30 -7.62 -13.44 -5.95
N THR A 31 -7.66 -12.20 -5.50
CA THR A 31 -8.53 -11.15 -6.04
C THR A 31 -7.68 -10.25 -6.94
N PRO A 32 -8.05 -10.07 -8.23
CA PRO A 32 -7.37 -9.11 -9.08
C PRO A 32 -7.43 -7.70 -8.48
N THR A 33 -6.30 -7.00 -8.43
CA THR A 33 -6.22 -5.65 -7.86
C THR A 33 -7.09 -4.67 -8.65
N MET A 34 -7.26 -4.88 -9.96
CA MET A 34 -8.19 -4.10 -10.78
C MET A 34 -9.64 -4.26 -10.35
N ASP A 35 -10.06 -5.46 -9.94
CA ASP A 35 -11.42 -5.69 -9.46
C ASP A 35 -11.66 -4.93 -8.17
N VAL A 36 -10.69 -4.86 -7.27
CA VAL A 36 -10.74 -4.02 -6.06
C VAL A 36 -10.91 -2.55 -6.44
N ILE A 37 -10.08 -2.05 -7.37
CA ILE A 37 -10.12 -0.67 -7.87
C ILE A 37 -11.48 -0.33 -8.48
N HIS A 38 -12.08 -1.24 -9.24
CA HIS A 38 -13.38 -1.01 -9.87
C HIS A 38 -14.57 -1.19 -8.91
N THR A 39 -14.42 -2.00 -7.86
CA THR A 39 -15.50 -2.30 -6.90
C THR A 39 -15.72 -1.15 -5.92
N TYR A 40 -14.64 -0.53 -5.43
CA TYR A 40 -14.71 0.50 -4.40
C TYR A 40 -14.46 1.89 -4.99
N GLY A 41 -15.43 2.79 -4.81
CA GLY A 41 -15.37 4.16 -5.31
C GLY A 41 -14.36 5.05 -4.59
N THR A 42 -14.25 6.29 -5.06
CA THR A 42 -13.30 7.30 -4.52
C THR A 42 -13.62 7.77 -3.10
N ASP A 43 -14.80 7.40 -2.57
CA ASP A 43 -15.22 7.65 -1.19
C ASP A 43 -14.51 6.74 -0.18
N TYR A 44 -13.93 5.63 -0.66
CA TYR A 44 -13.07 4.77 0.15
C TYR A 44 -11.71 5.42 0.43
N LYS A 45 -11.17 5.09 1.61
CA LYS A 45 -9.85 5.54 2.06
C LYS A 45 -8.90 4.37 2.05
N LEU A 46 -7.74 4.56 1.42
CA LEU A 46 -6.73 3.52 1.28
C LEU A 46 -5.72 3.59 2.43
N ILE A 47 -5.52 2.48 3.11
CA ILE A 47 -4.51 2.37 4.17
C ILE A 47 -3.62 1.18 3.84
N PHE A 48 -2.35 1.44 3.56
CA PHE A 48 -1.33 0.41 3.49
C PHE A 48 -0.77 0.18 4.90
N VAL A 49 -0.54 -1.09 5.25
CA VAL A 49 0.13 -1.48 6.49
C VAL A 49 1.26 -2.43 6.13
N GLY A 50 2.50 -1.99 6.33
CA GLY A 50 3.67 -2.77 5.94
C GLY A 50 4.97 -2.00 6.12
N ASP A 51 6.08 -2.72 6.27
CA ASP A 51 7.41 -2.15 6.54
C ASP A 51 8.05 -1.43 5.34
N ALA A 52 7.46 -1.56 4.15
CA ALA A 52 8.02 -1.08 2.88
C ALA A 52 9.46 -1.58 2.63
N THR A 53 9.84 -2.71 3.22
CA THR A 53 11.16 -3.30 3.12
C THR A 53 11.11 -4.46 2.13
N MET A 54 11.70 -4.24 0.96
CA MET A 54 11.71 -5.22 -0.14
C MET A 54 12.87 -4.92 -1.09
N SER A 55 13.07 -5.78 -2.09
CA SER A 55 14.04 -5.46 -3.14
C SER A 55 13.58 -4.23 -3.94
N PRO A 56 14.44 -3.24 -4.26
CA PRO A 56 14.05 -2.13 -5.13
C PRO A 56 13.54 -2.58 -6.51
N TYR A 57 13.95 -3.77 -6.97
CA TYR A 57 13.48 -4.38 -8.21
C TYR A 57 11.98 -4.67 -8.19
N GLU A 58 11.44 -5.08 -7.03
CA GLU A 58 10.01 -5.34 -6.81
C GLU A 58 9.16 -4.09 -7.03
N ILE A 59 9.75 -2.90 -6.90
CA ILE A 59 9.08 -1.61 -7.09
C ILE A 59 9.28 -1.10 -8.52
N LEU A 60 10.51 -1.14 -9.02
CA LEU A 60 10.91 -0.40 -10.22
C LEU A 60 10.90 -1.20 -11.53
N HIS A 61 10.97 -2.53 -11.47
CA HIS A 61 11.15 -3.36 -12.65
C HIS A 61 9.94 -4.25 -12.94
N GLN A 62 9.68 -4.46 -14.23
CA GLN A 62 8.80 -5.53 -14.68
C GLN A 62 9.40 -6.87 -14.26
N ARG A 63 8.57 -7.84 -13.86
CA ARG A 63 9.00 -9.16 -13.40
C ARG A 63 9.94 -9.11 -12.19
N GLY A 64 9.85 -8.03 -11.41
CA GLY A 64 10.63 -7.85 -10.19
C GLY A 64 10.09 -8.63 -8.99
N ALA A 65 8.84 -9.09 -9.03
CA ALA A 65 8.23 -9.90 -7.97
C ALA A 65 8.95 -11.25 -7.82
N ILE A 66 9.18 -11.67 -6.58
CA ILE A 66 9.93 -12.90 -6.27
C ILE A 66 9.08 -14.15 -6.54
N ASP A 67 7.77 -14.08 -6.25
CA ASP A 67 6.89 -15.25 -6.27
C ASP A 67 6.28 -15.56 -7.64
N TYR A 68 6.32 -14.61 -8.59
CA TYR A 68 5.79 -14.78 -9.94
C TYR A 68 6.21 -13.64 -10.88
N MET A 69 5.98 -13.81 -12.18
CA MET A 69 6.33 -12.83 -13.20
C MET A 69 5.24 -11.77 -13.35
N ASN A 70 5.34 -10.66 -12.62
CA ASN A 70 4.44 -9.51 -12.77
C ASN A 70 4.68 -8.78 -14.10
N GLU A 71 3.61 -8.43 -14.83
CA GLU A 71 3.71 -7.72 -16.11
C GLU A 71 4.08 -6.25 -15.94
N GLU A 72 3.63 -5.62 -14.85
CA GLU A 72 3.86 -4.21 -14.54
C GLU A 72 4.59 -4.04 -13.21
N PRO A 73 5.53 -3.07 -13.08
CA PRO A 73 6.25 -2.82 -11.83
C PRO A 73 5.31 -2.43 -10.68
N GLY A 74 5.71 -2.71 -9.42
CA GLY A 74 4.92 -2.32 -8.25
C GLY A 74 4.64 -0.81 -8.18
N ALA A 75 5.57 0.03 -8.62
CA ALA A 75 5.36 1.48 -8.70
C ALA A 75 4.15 1.88 -9.57
N VAL A 76 3.86 1.12 -10.63
CA VAL A 76 2.70 1.37 -11.50
C VAL A 76 1.41 1.09 -10.75
N TRP A 77 1.34 -0.04 -10.04
CA TRP A 77 0.19 -0.42 -9.23
C TRP A 77 -0.06 0.52 -8.06
N LEU A 78 1.00 0.93 -7.34
CA LEU A 78 0.88 1.93 -6.29
C LEU A 78 0.33 3.25 -6.83
N ARG A 79 0.85 3.75 -7.96
CA ARG A 79 0.33 4.98 -8.60
C ARG A 79 -1.13 4.82 -9.03
N ARG A 80 -1.50 3.65 -9.56
CA ARG A 80 -2.88 3.33 -9.95
C ARG A 80 -3.83 3.36 -8.76
N LEU A 81 -3.45 2.75 -7.64
CA LEU A 81 -4.20 2.79 -6.38
C LEU A 81 -4.31 4.21 -5.82
N LEU A 82 -3.23 4.99 -5.83
CA LEU A 82 -3.25 6.38 -5.36
C LEU A 82 -4.10 7.31 -6.23
N ALA A 83 -4.22 7.01 -7.52
CA ALA A 83 -5.12 7.71 -8.44
C ALA A 83 -6.59 7.35 -8.17
N ALA A 84 -6.87 6.08 -7.89
CA ALA A 84 -8.22 5.61 -7.54
C ALA A 84 -8.67 6.06 -6.14
N TYR A 85 -7.74 6.16 -5.18
CA TYR A 85 -8.01 6.52 -3.79
C TYR A 85 -7.16 7.71 -3.35
N PRO A 86 -7.62 8.96 -3.59
CA PRO A 86 -6.86 10.17 -3.28
C PRO A 86 -6.55 10.35 -1.78
N ALA A 87 -7.43 9.84 -0.92
CA ALA A 87 -7.24 9.75 0.52
C ALA A 87 -6.52 8.43 0.86
N ALA A 88 -5.19 8.49 0.87
CA ALA A 88 -4.33 7.34 1.17
C ALA A 88 -3.34 7.62 2.32
N ALA A 89 -3.01 6.59 3.09
CA ALA A 89 -1.96 6.60 4.10
C ALA A 89 -1.19 5.27 4.09
N TRP A 90 0.07 5.30 4.53
CA TRP A 90 0.91 4.14 4.72
C TRP A 90 1.41 4.11 6.16
N LEU A 91 1.10 3.04 6.88
CA LEU A 91 1.56 2.80 8.25
C LEU A 91 2.76 1.86 8.23
N ASN A 92 3.92 2.38 8.60
CA ASN A 92 5.19 1.66 8.55
C ASN A 92 5.69 1.31 9.98
N PRO A 93 5.83 0.01 10.33
CA PRO A 93 6.36 -0.43 11.62
C PRO A 93 7.87 -0.24 11.79
N GLU A 94 8.63 -0.01 10.71
CA GLU A 94 10.06 0.23 10.82
C GLU A 94 10.34 1.53 11.59
N PRO A 95 11.38 1.56 12.46
CA PRO A 95 11.81 2.79 13.11
C PRO A 95 12.07 3.89 12.08
N GLN A 96 11.44 5.07 12.24
CA GLN A 96 11.54 6.19 11.28
C GLN A 96 12.97 6.57 10.91
N ARG A 97 13.90 6.48 11.87
CA ARG A 97 15.32 6.73 11.64
C ARG A 97 15.93 5.87 10.53
N LEU A 98 15.32 4.73 10.17
CA LEU A 98 15.79 3.83 9.13
C LEU A 98 15.19 4.14 7.75
N TRP A 99 14.13 4.95 7.67
CA TRP A 99 13.38 5.15 6.44
C TRP A 99 14.21 5.82 5.34
N GLU A 100 15.11 6.73 5.71
CA GLU A 100 16.01 7.41 4.75
C GLU A 100 17.17 6.51 4.30
N TYR A 101 17.55 5.52 5.12
CA TYR A 101 18.66 4.61 4.81
C TYR A 101 18.22 3.37 4.04
N ARG A 102 16.96 2.95 4.18
CA ARG A 102 16.41 1.81 3.44
C ARG A 102 15.87 2.30 2.09
N GLN A 103 16.59 1.96 1.03
CA GLN A 103 16.28 2.40 -0.34
C GLN A 103 14.82 2.14 -0.76
N SER A 104 14.25 0.97 -0.44
CA SER A 104 12.86 0.66 -0.77
C SER A 104 11.87 1.56 -0.04
N ILE A 105 12.11 1.88 1.24
CA ILE A 105 11.25 2.77 2.01
C ILE A 105 11.29 4.18 1.41
N ALA A 106 12.49 4.67 1.08
CA ALA A 106 12.65 5.96 0.41
C ALA A 106 11.87 6.02 -0.92
N LEU A 107 11.99 4.97 -1.76
CA LEU A 107 11.24 4.86 -3.02
C LEU A 107 9.72 4.85 -2.81
N ILE A 108 9.22 4.05 -1.86
CA ILE A 108 7.78 4.02 -1.55
C ILE A 108 7.32 5.39 -1.08
N ARG A 109 8.08 6.06 -0.20
CA ARG A 109 7.77 7.39 0.32
C ARG A 109 7.73 8.44 -0.79
N ASP A 110 8.60 8.35 -1.78
CA ASP A 110 8.57 9.22 -2.97
C ASP A 110 7.33 8.97 -3.84
N ILE A 111 6.92 7.70 -4.01
CA ILE A 111 5.74 7.33 -4.80
C ILE A 111 4.45 7.77 -4.12
N ILE A 112 4.30 7.51 -2.81
CA ILE A 112 3.06 7.79 -2.07
C ILE A 112 2.97 9.24 -1.57
N SER A 113 4.04 10.03 -1.73
CA SER A 113 4.29 11.34 -1.11
C SER A 113 4.73 11.27 0.37
N PRO A 114 5.75 12.06 0.78
CA PRO A 114 6.26 12.05 2.16
C PRO A 114 5.22 12.36 3.25
N ASP A 115 4.16 13.11 2.93
CA ASP A 115 3.07 13.47 3.83
C ASP A 115 2.03 12.36 4.04
N ARG A 116 2.24 11.18 3.45
CA ARG A 116 1.33 10.03 3.53
C ARG A 116 1.90 8.81 4.22
N MET A 117 3.16 8.83 4.64
CA MET A 117 3.78 7.73 5.43
C MET A 117 3.86 8.11 6.91
N TYR A 118 3.35 7.25 7.77
CA TYR A 118 3.27 7.46 9.22
C TYR A 118 3.83 6.25 9.96
N PRO A 119 4.48 6.44 11.12
CA PRO A 119 4.96 5.33 11.92
C PRO A 119 3.79 4.52 12.48
N LEU A 120 3.91 3.20 12.53
CA LEU A 120 2.91 2.34 13.18
C LEU A 120 3.04 2.44 14.72
N THR A 121 2.65 3.59 15.25
CA THR A 121 2.59 3.95 16.67
C THR A 121 1.24 4.61 16.96
N LEU A 122 0.86 4.75 18.23
CA LEU A 122 -0.40 5.41 18.59
C LEU A 122 -0.46 6.86 18.05
N ALA A 123 0.65 7.59 18.12
CA ALA A 123 0.75 8.94 17.57
C ALA A 123 0.60 8.93 16.04
N GLY A 124 1.35 8.09 15.32
CA GLY A 124 1.25 8.00 13.86
C GLY A 124 -0.11 7.53 13.35
N LEU A 125 -0.78 6.63 14.07
CA LEU A 125 -2.17 6.24 13.79
C LEU A 125 -3.11 7.44 13.92
N THR A 126 -2.94 8.24 14.97
CA THR A 126 -3.74 9.46 15.20
C THR A 126 -3.53 10.47 14.08
N GLU A 127 -2.29 10.70 13.67
CA GLU A 127 -1.93 11.59 12.57
C GLU A 127 -2.49 11.11 11.22
N ALA A 128 -2.36 9.82 10.92
CA ALA A 128 -2.88 9.22 9.70
C ALA A 128 -4.41 9.37 9.61
N VAL A 129 -5.14 9.05 10.70
CA VAL A 129 -6.60 9.21 10.75
C VAL A 129 -7.01 10.67 10.59
N ALA A 130 -6.30 11.60 11.21
CA ALA A 130 -6.56 13.03 11.06
C ALA A 130 -6.34 13.49 9.60
N ALA A 131 -5.25 13.07 8.96
CA ALA A 131 -4.96 13.38 7.56
C ALA A 131 -6.03 12.82 6.61
N LEU A 132 -6.40 11.55 6.80
CA LEU A 132 -7.46 10.89 6.03
C LEU A 132 -8.84 11.50 6.27
N SER A 133 -9.10 12.13 7.41
CA SER A 133 -10.38 12.79 7.70
C SER A 133 -10.51 14.17 7.07
N ARG A 134 -9.39 14.83 6.74
CA ARG A 134 -9.37 16.14 6.07
C ARG A 134 -9.55 16.04 4.56
N LYS A 135 -9.07 14.97 3.93
CA LYS A 135 -9.30 14.70 2.50
C LYS A 135 -10.71 14.13 2.31
N LYS A 136 -11.52 14.79 1.48
CA LYS A 136 -12.84 14.34 1.03
C LYS A 136 -12.75 13.73 -0.35
#